data_AF-A0A7M4E839-F1
#
_entry.id   AF-A0A7M4E839-F1
#
_cell.length_a   1.000
_cell.length_b   1.000
_cell.length_c   1.000
_cell.angle_alpha   90.00
_cell.angle_beta   90.00
_cell.angle_gamma   90.00
#
_symmetry.space_group_name_H-M   'P 1'
#
loop_
_entity.id
_entity.type
_entity.pdbx_description
1 polymer ?
#
loop_
_entity_poly.entity_id
_entity_poly.type
_entity_poly.pdbx_seq_one_letter_code
_entity_poly.pdbx_strand_id
1 'polypeptide(L)'
;MAGGAGRAGRGPEESLCCCEYVARGGERAHLAAALCDCQDLDEGCDRLLTCRSLPPGMLERIADTVSDRFRIPWFTGAVKVNVSLIPPLVLLPVFLHVAALHFLLAFVILTSLPIVVLWYYYLTHRRKEQTLFFLSLSLFSLGYMYYVFLREVVPRGHVHHAQVALLTCGLVLMLVALSRAKRDPGYLPSCTSSDKSPCQGSTELPSRKVLGIANGLQGAAGPGVPSSRVVNGDTKGYSRTPAEGSAEAKEDWCPKCQVVQPARAGHCRLCGRCVRRLDHHCVWINNCVGEQNHQAFILVLSFFLLTAVYGIVLTLNTICRGQATFLALFYCPGVYSDYSSALSFTCVWYCTIVTSGMGYILLIQLLNVSYNVTEREARMALRDNTGRRLLGGLVVDTVFSLPSSDWG
;
A
#
# COMPACT_ATOMS: atom_id res chain seq x y z
N MET A 1 34.33 -3.61 -58.20
CA MET A 1 35.21 -4.77 -57.86
C MET A 1 35.85 -4.45 -56.52
N ALA A 2 35.42 -5.14 -55.46
CA ALA A 2 36.22 -6.15 -54.74
C ALA A 2 37.42 -5.50 -54.04
N GLY A 3 37.52 -5.42 -52.71
CA GLY A 3 37.26 -6.44 -51.70
C GLY A 3 38.60 -6.72 -51.00
N GLY A 4 38.63 -6.75 -49.67
CA GLY A 4 39.86 -7.12 -48.96
C GLY A 4 39.89 -6.73 -47.50
N ALA A 5 39.22 -7.54 -46.67
CA ALA A 5 39.24 -7.46 -45.22
C ALA A 5 40.66 -7.69 -44.65
N GLY A 6 41.15 -6.74 -43.87
CA GLY A 6 42.32 -6.86 -43.00
C GLY A 6 41.86 -6.91 -41.54
N ARG A 7 41.85 -8.12 -41.00
CA ARG A 7 41.47 -8.54 -39.64
C ARG A 7 42.15 -7.68 -38.56
N ALA A 8 41.43 -6.71 -37.99
CA ALA A 8 41.89 -6.00 -36.78
C ALA A 8 41.81 -6.95 -35.58
N GLY A 9 42.94 -7.06 -34.86
CA GLY A 9 43.22 -8.09 -33.87
C GLY A 9 42.22 -8.16 -32.73
N ARG A 10 41.97 -9.40 -32.28
CA ARG A 10 41.48 -9.68 -30.92
C ARG A 10 42.47 -9.05 -29.94
N GLY A 11 42.03 -8.02 -29.22
CA GLY A 11 42.62 -7.68 -27.93
C GLY A 11 42.46 -8.87 -26.96
N PRO A 12 43.25 -8.92 -25.86
CA PRO A 12 43.18 -10.02 -24.91
C PRO A 12 41.74 -10.13 -24.41
N GLU A 13 41.22 -11.36 -24.34
CA GLU A 13 39.97 -11.65 -23.63
C GLU A 13 40.21 -11.28 -22.15
N GLU A 14 39.96 -10.01 -21.80
CA GLU A 14 39.92 -9.57 -20.41
C GLU A 14 38.92 -10.47 -19.68
N SER A 15 39.45 -11.27 -18.76
CA SER A 15 38.67 -12.15 -17.90
C SER A 15 37.60 -11.33 -17.18
N LEU A 16 36.35 -11.76 -17.29
CA LEU A 16 35.24 -11.19 -16.53
C LEU A 16 35.58 -11.21 -15.04
N CYS A 17 35.33 -10.10 -14.36
CA CYS A 17 35.46 -10.04 -12.90
C CYS A 17 34.44 -10.99 -12.23
N CYS A 18 34.63 -11.39 -10.97
CA CYS A 18 33.74 -12.34 -10.27
C CYS A 18 32.26 -11.91 -10.22
N CYS A 19 31.98 -10.63 -10.43
CA CYS A 19 30.64 -10.05 -10.48
C CYS A 19 30.15 -9.70 -11.89
N GLU A 20 30.93 -9.93 -12.95
CA GLU A 20 30.58 -9.58 -14.33
C GLU A 20 29.98 -10.77 -15.10
N TYR A 21 29.06 -10.47 -16.02
CA TYR A 21 28.54 -11.43 -16.99
C TYR A 21 28.22 -10.74 -18.32
N VAL A 22 28.17 -11.52 -19.41
CA VAL A 22 27.80 -11.02 -20.73
C VAL A 22 26.28 -11.12 -20.90
N ALA A 23 25.61 -9.98 -21.08
CA ALA A 23 24.19 -9.92 -21.36
C ALA A 23 23.87 -10.47 -22.76
N ARG A 24 22.61 -10.84 -23.02
CA ARG A 24 22.17 -11.35 -24.34
C ARG A 24 22.46 -10.40 -25.52
N GLY A 25 22.66 -9.11 -25.26
CA GLY A 25 23.06 -8.10 -26.24
C GLY A 25 24.58 -7.98 -26.49
N GLY A 26 25.41 -8.83 -25.86
CA GLY A 26 26.87 -8.77 -25.98
C GLY A 26 27.54 -7.71 -25.09
N GLU A 27 26.78 -6.94 -24.31
CA GLU A 27 27.30 -5.95 -23.37
C GLU A 27 27.72 -6.60 -22.03
N ARG A 28 28.80 -6.09 -21.42
CA ARG A 28 29.25 -6.47 -20.07
C ARG A 28 28.32 -5.85 -19.02
N ALA A 29 27.89 -6.65 -18.05
CA ALA A 29 27.02 -6.21 -16.95
C ALA A 29 27.48 -6.79 -15.61
N HIS A 30 27.21 -6.09 -14.51
CA HIS A 30 27.58 -6.54 -13.15
C HIS A 30 26.36 -7.06 -12.38
N LEU A 31 26.53 -8.21 -11.70
CA LEU A 31 25.57 -8.84 -10.78
C LEU A 31 25.46 -8.07 -9.46
N ALA A 32 26.60 -7.64 -8.92
CA ALA A 32 26.70 -6.93 -7.65
C ALA A 32 27.78 -5.84 -7.70
N ALA A 33 27.53 -4.76 -8.43
CA ALA A 33 28.45 -3.62 -8.52
C ALA A 33 28.64 -2.87 -7.17
N ALA A 34 27.95 -3.28 -6.10
CA ALA A 34 28.19 -2.83 -4.72
C ALA A 34 29.24 -3.66 -3.98
N LEU A 35 29.60 -4.85 -4.48
CA LEU A 35 30.68 -5.69 -3.94
C LEU A 35 31.98 -5.56 -4.75
N CYS A 36 31.95 -4.71 -5.78
CA CYS A 36 33.10 -4.34 -6.59
C CYS A 36 33.29 -2.82 -6.40
N ASP A 37 34.36 -2.40 -5.72
CA ASP A 37 34.72 -0.99 -5.46
C ASP A 37 33.67 -0.14 -4.71
N CYS A 38 33.03 -0.67 -3.67
CA CYS A 38 32.20 0.17 -2.78
C CYS A 38 32.99 0.59 -1.54
N GLN A 39 33.71 1.71 -1.65
CA GLN A 39 34.50 2.28 -0.55
C GLN A 39 33.68 2.49 0.74
N ASP A 40 32.40 2.86 0.62
CA ASP A 40 31.48 3.00 1.77
C ASP A 40 31.18 1.65 2.45
N LEU A 41 31.07 0.56 1.69
CA LEU A 41 30.84 -0.78 2.25
C LEU A 41 32.10 -1.32 2.93
N ASP A 42 33.26 -1.14 2.30
CA ASP A 42 34.55 -1.55 2.85
C ASP A 42 34.84 -0.82 4.15
N GLU A 43 34.67 0.52 4.18
CA GLU A 43 34.84 1.30 5.41
C GLU A 43 33.80 0.93 6.48
N GLY A 44 32.57 0.60 6.07
CA GLY A 44 31.54 0.09 6.98
C GLY A 44 31.92 -1.25 7.62
N CYS A 45 32.41 -2.21 6.82
CA CYS A 45 32.87 -3.52 7.26
C CYS A 45 34.10 -3.42 8.17
N ASP A 46 35.09 -2.60 7.81
CA ASP A 46 36.28 -2.38 8.63
C ASP A 46 35.94 -1.80 10.00
N ARG A 47 35.01 -0.83 10.06
CA ARG A 47 34.54 -0.26 11.34
C ARG A 47 33.74 -1.27 12.16
N LEU A 48 32.95 -2.14 11.53
CA LEU A 48 32.23 -3.23 12.18
C LEU A 48 33.17 -4.26 12.78
N LEU A 49 34.18 -4.68 12.02
CA LEU A 49 35.21 -5.63 12.46
C LEU A 49 36.13 -5.06 13.54
N THR A 50 36.41 -3.76 13.50
CA THR A 50 37.20 -3.05 14.52
C THR A 50 36.37 -2.51 15.69
N CYS A 51 35.08 -2.85 15.78
CA CYS A 51 34.14 -2.42 16.82
C CYS A 51 34.11 -0.88 17.03
N ARG A 52 34.27 -0.12 15.94
CA ARG A 52 34.18 1.35 15.95
C ARG A 52 32.76 1.80 15.61
N SER A 53 32.32 2.92 16.18
CA SER A 53 31.00 3.47 15.89
C SER A 53 30.90 3.93 14.43
N LEU A 54 29.76 3.62 13.80
CA LEU A 54 29.44 4.08 12.46
C LEU A 54 28.98 5.54 12.50
N PRO A 55 29.48 6.42 11.60
CA PRO A 55 28.97 7.78 11.48
C PRO A 55 27.46 7.79 11.15
N PRO A 56 26.69 8.76 11.65
CA PRO A 56 25.29 8.89 11.32
C PRO A 56 25.12 9.04 9.80
N GLY A 57 24.24 8.23 9.20
CA GLY A 57 23.96 8.22 7.76
C GLY A 57 24.89 7.36 6.89
N MET A 58 25.97 6.75 7.43
CA MET A 58 26.82 5.84 6.65
C MET A 58 26.06 4.56 6.25
N LEU A 59 25.31 3.97 7.19
CA LEU A 59 24.49 2.78 6.92
C LEU A 59 23.44 3.05 5.82
N GLU A 60 22.97 4.29 5.72
CA GLU A 60 22.01 4.73 4.70
C GLU A 60 22.66 4.83 3.33
N ARG A 61 23.86 5.42 3.23
CA ARG A 61 24.64 5.44 1.99
C ARG A 61 24.98 4.03 1.49
N ILE A 62 25.37 3.15 2.41
CA ILE A 62 25.63 1.74 2.10
C ILE A 62 24.34 1.07 1.59
N ALA A 63 23.22 1.22 2.31
CA ALA A 63 21.94 0.63 1.93
C ALA A 63 21.41 1.15 0.59
N ASP A 64 21.55 2.45 0.31
CA ASP A 64 21.14 3.05 -0.95
C ASP A 64 22.07 2.60 -2.10
N THR A 65 23.38 2.49 -1.88
CA THR A 65 24.35 1.98 -2.88
C THR A 65 24.10 0.52 -3.20
N VAL A 66 23.90 -0.32 -2.18
CA VAL A 66 23.52 -1.73 -2.35
C VAL A 66 22.17 -1.84 -3.05
N SER A 67 21.19 -1.02 -2.68
CA SER A 67 19.87 -1.02 -3.32
C SER A 67 19.90 -0.53 -4.75
N ASP A 68 20.85 0.31 -5.14
CA ASP A 68 20.98 0.75 -6.52
C ASP A 68 21.65 -0.30 -7.42
N ARG A 69 22.59 -1.06 -6.84
CA ARG A 69 23.53 -1.90 -7.58
C ARG A 69 23.28 -3.40 -7.49
N PHE A 70 22.39 -3.87 -6.61
CA PHE A 70 22.06 -5.30 -6.49
C PHE A 70 21.05 -5.73 -7.56
N ARG A 71 21.46 -6.64 -8.46
CA ARG A 71 20.63 -7.16 -9.55
C ARG A 71 20.67 -8.68 -9.61
N ILE A 72 19.52 -9.33 -9.80
CA ILE A 72 19.42 -10.80 -9.95
C ILE A 72 19.25 -11.12 -11.45
N PRO A 73 20.01 -12.08 -12.00
CA PRO A 73 19.86 -12.49 -13.39
C PRO A 73 18.53 -13.24 -13.58
N TRP A 74 17.69 -12.77 -14.51
CA TRP A 74 16.43 -13.40 -14.89
C TRP A 74 16.40 -13.76 -16.38
N PHE A 75 15.45 -14.59 -16.80
CA PHE A 75 15.36 -15.14 -18.17
C PHE A 75 15.33 -14.09 -19.29
N THR A 76 14.98 -12.84 -18.97
CA THR A 76 14.90 -11.71 -19.91
C THR A 76 15.88 -10.57 -19.61
N GLY A 77 16.76 -10.71 -18.60
CA GLY A 77 17.73 -9.68 -18.20
C GLY A 77 17.94 -9.59 -16.68
N ALA A 78 18.89 -8.74 -16.24
CA ALA A 78 19.13 -8.49 -14.81
C ALA A 78 18.04 -7.59 -14.21
N VAL A 79 17.34 -8.09 -13.20
CA VAL A 79 16.27 -7.36 -12.49
C VAL A 79 16.84 -6.73 -11.22
N LYS A 80 16.67 -5.41 -11.07
CA LYS A 80 17.05 -4.68 -9.85
C LYS A 80 16.18 -5.15 -8.68
N VAL A 81 16.80 -5.56 -7.58
CA VAL A 81 16.10 -6.02 -6.39
C VAL A 81 16.10 -4.92 -5.34
N ASN A 82 14.91 -4.49 -4.93
CA ASN A 82 14.77 -3.52 -3.85
C ASN A 82 15.19 -4.18 -2.53
N VAL A 83 16.18 -3.62 -1.84
CA VAL A 83 16.70 -4.14 -0.56
C VAL A 83 15.61 -4.25 0.51
N SER A 84 14.54 -3.44 0.40
CA SER A 84 13.35 -3.54 1.25
C SER A 84 12.60 -4.88 1.17
N LEU A 85 12.90 -5.73 0.18
CA LEU A 85 12.35 -7.09 0.05
C LEU A 85 13.05 -8.08 0.98
N ILE A 86 14.34 -7.87 1.28
CA ILE A 86 15.18 -8.86 1.98
C ILE A 86 14.75 -9.06 3.45
N PRO A 87 14.48 -8.01 4.25
CA PRO A 87 14.13 -8.22 5.65
C PRO A 87 12.88 -9.09 5.84
N PRO A 88 11.75 -8.87 5.13
CA PRO A 88 10.60 -9.77 5.21
C PRO A 88 10.90 -11.24 4.86
N LEU A 89 11.71 -11.46 3.82
CA LEU A 89 12.07 -12.78 3.29
C LEU A 89 12.90 -13.60 4.28
N VAL A 90 13.80 -12.96 5.03
CA VAL A 90 14.72 -13.65 5.96
C VAL A 90 14.21 -13.63 7.39
N LEU A 91 13.68 -12.50 7.86
CA LEU A 91 13.30 -12.35 9.26
C LEU A 91 12.04 -13.15 9.60
N LEU A 92 11.06 -13.22 8.69
CA LEU A 92 9.80 -13.91 8.98
C LEU A 92 10.01 -15.41 9.25
N PRO A 93 10.69 -16.20 8.38
CA PRO A 93 10.92 -17.61 8.64
C PRO A 93 11.75 -17.81 9.91
N VAL A 94 12.83 -17.03 10.08
CA VAL A 94 13.69 -17.11 11.26
C VAL A 94 12.90 -16.90 12.54
N PHE A 95 12.09 -15.84 12.62
CA PHE A 95 11.28 -15.57 13.80
C PHE A 95 10.25 -16.67 14.07
N LEU A 96 9.62 -17.23 13.04
CA LEU A 96 8.66 -18.32 13.20
C LEU A 96 9.33 -19.63 13.64
N HIS A 97 10.51 -19.94 13.12
CA HIS A 97 11.29 -21.12 13.54
C HIS A 97 11.79 -20.98 14.97
N VAL A 98 12.26 -19.78 15.36
CA VAL A 98 12.67 -19.48 16.74
C VAL A 98 11.47 -19.57 17.68
N ALA A 99 10.33 -18.99 17.29
CA ALA A 99 9.07 -19.10 18.04
C ALA A 99 8.64 -20.56 18.26
N ALA A 100 8.84 -21.43 17.27
CA ALA A 100 8.49 -22.84 17.36
C ALA A 100 9.30 -23.63 18.40
N LEU A 101 10.42 -23.10 18.90
CA LEU A 101 11.25 -23.79 19.90
C LEU A 101 10.57 -23.88 21.27
N HIS A 102 9.72 -22.91 21.62
CA HIS A 102 9.06 -22.90 22.92
C HIS A 102 7.82 -22.00 22.94
N PHE A 103 6.77 -22.42 23.65
CA PHE A 103 5.51 -21.68 23.77
C PHE A 103 5.67 -20.22 24.23
N LEU A 104 6.50 -19.99 25.26
CA LEU A 104 6.77 -18.62 25.76
C LEU A 104 7.46 -17.76 24.70
N LEU A 105 8.35 -18.36 23.91
CA LEU A 105 9.08 -17.66 22.86
C LEU A 105 8.14 -17.30 21.70
N ALA A 106 7.24 -18.22 21.33
CA ALA A 106 6.17 -17.94 20.39
C ALA A 106 5.29 -16.78 20.85
N PHE A 107 4.86 -16.77 22.11
CA PHE A 107 4.05 -15.69 22.66
C PHE A 107 4.78 -14.33 22.58
N VAL A 108 6.04 -14.26 23.03
CA VAL A 108 6.83 -13.02 23.01
C VAL A 108 7.09 -12.53 21.58
N ILE A 109 7.51 -13.41 20.68
CA ILE A 109 7.84 -13.04 19.30
C ILE A 109 6.58 -12.59 18.55
N LEU A 110 5.49 -13.36 18.61
CA LEU A 110 4.29 -13.05 17.83
C LEU A 110 3.54 -11.82 18.34
N THR A 111 3.57 -11.52 19.64
CA THR A 111 2.97 -10.30 20.20
C THR A 111 3.82 -9.06 19.94
N SER A 112 5.15 -9.19 19.92
CA SER A 112 6.06 -8.07 19.61
C SER A 112 6.18 -7.77 18.11
N LEU A 113 6.00 -8.78 17.24
CA LEU A 113 6.19 -8.64 15.78
C LEU A 113 5.34 -7.51 15.16
N PRO A 114 4.01 -7.36 15.44
CA PRO A 114 3.24 -6.23 14.94
C PRO A 114 3.80 -4.87 15.37
N ILE A 115 4.29 -4.77 16.62
CA ILE A 115 4.88 -3.54 17.15
C ILE A 115 6.18 -3.21 16.42
N VAL A 116 7.05 -4.20 16.21
CA VAL A 116 8.31 -4.04 15.48
C VAL A 116 8.05 -3.65 14.02
N VAL A 117 7.07 -4.28 13.36
CA VAL A 117 6.68 -3.94 11.99
C VAL A 117 6.11 -2.53 11.89
N LEU A 118 5.28 -2.10 12.85
CA LEU A 118 4.76 -0.73 12.91
C LEU A 118 5.85 0.31 13.23
N TRP A 119 6.80 -0.05 14.07
CA TRP A 119 7.96 0.79 14.36
C TRP A 119 8.86 0.95 13.12
N TYR A 120 9.16 -0.15 12.44
CA TYR A 120 9.87 -0.15 11.16
C TYR A 120 9.11 0.65 10.08
N TYR A 121 7.80 0.46 9.98
CA TYR A 121 6.92 1.26 9.12
C TYR A 121 7.13 2.76 9.37
N TYR A 122 7.01 3.18 10.64
CA TYR A 122 7.11 4.57 11.01
C TYR A 122 8.49 5.16 10.69
N LEU A 123 9.56 4.41 10.94
CA LEU A 123 10.94 4.84 10.63
C LEU A 123 11.18 4.99 9.13
N THR A 124 10.76 4.01 8.34
CA THR A 124 10.98 4.00 6.88
C THR A 124 10.05 4.94 6.12
N HIS A 125 8.76 5.01 6.49
CA HIS A 125 7.75 5.84 5.83
C HIS A 125 7.92 7.32 6.16
N ARG A 126 8.58 7.68 7.26
CA ARG A 126 9.03 9.07 7.47
C ARG A 126 10.10 9.50 6.45
N ARG A 127 10.77 8.57 5.78
CA ARG A 127 11.93 8.85 4.92
C ARG A 127 11.73 8.52 3.43
N LYS A 128 10.86 7.55 3.08
CA LYS A 128 10.60 7.14 1.69
C LYS A 128 9.09 7.16 1.40
N GLU A 129 8.71 7.74 0.25
CA GLU A 129 7.30 7.97 -0.11
C GLU A 129 6.56 6.71 -0.59
N GLN A 130 7.28 5.67 -1.06
CA GLN A 130 6.70 4.38 -1.45
C GLN A 130 7.68 3.24 -1.16
N THR A 131 7.23 2.18 -0.47
CA THR A 131 8.06 0.99 -0.19
C THR A 131 7.32 -0.29 -0.56
N LEU A 132 7.99 -1.22 -1.24
CA LEU A 132 7.44 -2.56 -1.54
C LEU A 132 7.46 -3.51 -0.33
N PHE A 133 7.96 -3.06 0.82
CA PHE A 133 8.14 -3.88 2.02
C PHE A 133 6.84 -4.61 2.42
N PHE A 134 5.73 -3.90 2.61
CA PHE A 134 4.47 -4.49 3.08
C PHE A 134 3.88 -5.49 2.07
N LEU A 135 3.89 -5.13 0.79
CA LEU A 135 3.45 -6.03 -0.27
C LEU A 135 4.31 -7.31 -0.31
N SER A 136 5.62 -7.17 -0.19
CA SER A 136 6.52 -8.31 -0.18
C SER A 136 6.37 -9.17 1.07
N LEU A 137 6.18 -8.55 2.23
CA LEU A 137 5.90 -9.24 3.49
C LEU A 137 4.61 -10.04 3.39
N SER A 138 3.53 -9.46 2.84
CA SER A 138 2.26 -10.17 2.64
C SER A 138 2.39 -11.35 1.67
N LEU A 139 3.01 -11.14 0.51
CA LEU A 139 3.14 -12.20 -0.51
C LEU A 139 4.06 -13.33 -0.05
N PHE A 140 5.19 -12.98 0.58
CA PHE A 140 6.13 -13.95 1.12
C PHE A 140 5.51 -14.72 2.29
N SER A 141 4.86 -14.03 3.23
CA SER A 141 4.12 -14.65 4.32
C SER A 141 3.10 -15.65 3.79
N LEU A 142 2.27 -15.24 2.84
CA LEU A 142 1.26 -16.10 2.22
C LEU A 142 1.87 -17.36 1.60
N GLY A 143 2.93 -17.21 0.80
CA GLY A 143 3.63 -18.31 0.16
C GLY A 143 4.29 -19.24 1.19
N TYR A 144 4.92 -18.68 2.22
CA TYR A 144 5.58 -19.44 3.28
C TYR A 144 4.57 -20.23 4.13
N MET A 145 3.44 -19.63 4.52
CA MET A 145 2.37 -20.34 5.24
C MET A 145 1.82 -21.51 4.42
N TYR A 146 1.59 -21.30 3.12
CA TYR A 146 1.14 -22.35 2.22
C TYR A 146 2.22 -23.45 2.03
N TYR A 147 3.50 -23.07 1.96
CA TYR A 147 4.62 -24.01 1.93
C TYR A 147 4.68 -24.89 3.19
N VAL A 148 4.62 -24.29 4.38
CA VAL A 148 4.60 -25.02 5.66
C VAL A 148 3.38 -25.93 5.72
N PHE A 149 2.21 -25.48 5.26
CA PHE A 149 1.01 -26.33 5.18
C PHE A 149 1.25 -27.57 4.31
N LEU A 150 1.80 -27.40 3.10
CA LEU A 150 2.08 -28.52 2.20
C LEU A 150 3.17 -29.47 2.72
N ARG A 151 4.17 -28.96 3.44
CA ARG A 151 5.30 -29.73 3.95
C ARG A 151 5.03 -30.43 5.26
N GLU A 152 4.36 -29.75 6.19
CA GLU A 152 4.18 -30.24 7.55
C GLU A 152 2.79 -30.84 7.76
N VAL A 153 1.74 -30.23 7.21
CA VAL A 153 0.35 -30.61 7.51
C VAL A 153 -0.16 -31.70 6.57
N VAL A 154 0.04 -31.55 5.25
CA VAL A 154 -0.48 -32.51 4.24
C VAL A 154 0.10 -33.93 4.41
N PRO A 155 1.41 -34.13 4.66
CA PRO A 155 1.98 -35.48 4.78
C PRO A 155 1.49 -36.27 5.99
N ARG A 156 0.82 -35.63 6.96
CA ARG A 156 0.17 -36.31 8.09
C ARG A 156 -1.03 -37.15 7.66
N GLY A 157 -1.50 -37.02 6.41
CA GLY A 157 -2.50 -37.92 5.80
C GLY A 157 -3.95 -37.66 6.18
N HIS A 158 -4.24 -36.61 6.96
CA HIS A 158 -5.61 -36.26 7.36
C HIS A 158 -6.26 -35.20 6.46
N VAL A 159 -5.48 -34.63 5.53
CA VAL A 159 -5.96 -33.62 4.59
C VAL A 159 -6.18 -34.29 3.24
N HIS A 160 -7.41 -34.27 2.75
CA HIS A 160 -7.75 -34.83 1.44
C HIS A 160 -7.29 -33.91 0.30
N HIS A 161 -6.99 -34.49 -0.87
CA HIS A 161 -6.60 -33.72 -2.06
C HIS A 161 -7.64 -32.66 -2.46
N ALA A 162 -8.92 -32.92 -2.25
CA ALA A 162 -9.99 -31.94 -2.51
C ALA A 162 -9.87 -30.70 -1.60
N GLN A 163 -9.47 -30.88 -0.34
CA GLN A 163 -9.27 -29.77 0.61
C GLN A 163 -8.05 -28.94 0.23
N VAL A 164 -6.96 -29.59 -0.22
CA VAL A 164 -5.77 -28.90 -0.76
C VAL A 164 -6.14 -28.13 -2.02
N ALA A 165 -6.90 -28.73 -2.95
CA ALA A 165 -7.35 -28.07 -4.16
C ALA A 165 -8.23 -26.84 -3.85
N LEU A 166 -9.14 -26.94 -2.88
CA LEU A 166 -9.98 -25.82 -2.45
C LEU A 166 -9.14 -24.67 -1.85
N LEU A 167 -8.20 -24.97 -0.96
CA LEU A 167 -7.29 -23.97 -0.38
C LEU A 167 -6.44 -23.29 -1.47
N THR A 168 -5.94 -24.07 -2.43
CA THR A 168 -5.15 -23.58 -3.57
C THR A 168 -5.98 -22.71 -4.50
N CYS A 169 -7.24 -23.08 -4.75
CA CYS A 169 -8.18 -22.27 -5.52
C CYS A 169 -8.44 -20.91 -4.83
N GLY A 170 -8.69 -20.91 -3.51
CA GLY A 170 -8.84 -19.69 -2.72
C GLY A 170 -7.62 -18.77 -2.80
N LEU A 171 -6.42 -19.35 -2.70
CA LEU A 171 -5.14 -18.64 -2.87
C LEU A 171 -5.03 -17.99 -4.26
N VAL A 172 -5.35 -18.72 -5.33
CA VAL A 172 -5.32 -18.20 -6.71
C VAL A 172 -6.34 -17.08 -6.89
N LEU A 173 -7.57 -17.26 -6.42
CA LEU A 173 -8.62 -16.22 -6.48
C LEU A 173 -8.19 -14.94 -5.75
N MET A 174 -7.55 -15.08 -4.60
CA MET A 174 -7.02 -13.95 -3.85
C MET A 174 -5.90 -13.22 -4.61
N LEU A 175 -4.96 -13.94 -5.23
CA LEU A 175 -3.91 -13.34 -6.05
C LEU A 175 -4.46 -12.65 -7.31
N VAL A 176 -5.48 -13.22 -7.94
CA VAL A 176 -6.20 -12.60 -9.06
C VAL A 176 -6.89 -11.31 -8.60
N ALA A 177 -7.60 -11.35 -7.47
CA ALA A 177 -8.22 -10.17 -6.89
C ALA A 177 -7.17 -9.10 -6.55
N LEU A 178 -6.01 -9.49 -6.02
CA LEU A 178 -4.90 -8.58 -5.69
C LEU A 178 -4.35 -7.93 -6.95
N SER A 179 -4.17 -8.70 -8.03
CA SER A 179 -3.73 -8.17 -9.32
C SER A 179 -4.69 -7.12 -9.87
N ARG A 180 -6.01 -7.32 -9.67
CA ARG A 180 -7.05 -6.36 -10.05
C ARG A 180 -7.08 -5.13 -9.14
N ALA A 181 -6.90 -5.32 -7.83
CA ALA A 181 -6.81 -4.22 -6.87
C ALA A 181 -5.58 -3.32 -7.13
N LYS A 182 -4.51 -3.89 -7.68
CA LYS A 182 -3.31 -3.13 -8.09
C LYS A 182 -3.45 -2.39 -9.44
N ARG A 183 -4.54 -2.58 -10.19
CA ARG A 183 -4.80 -1.80 -11.41
C ARG A 183 -5.11 -0.34 -11.07
N ASP A 184 -5.26 0.47 -12.10
CA ASP A 184 -5.60 1.88 -11.98
C ASP A 184 -6.81 2.08 -11.03
N PRO A 185 -6.66 2.83 -9.93
CA PRO A 185 -7.78 3.15 -9.04
C PRO A 185 -8.77 4.16 -9.66
N GLY A 186 -8.43 4.74 -10.81
CA GLY A 186 -9.16 5.83 -11.45
C GLY A 186 -8.42 7.15 -11.29
N TYR A 187 -7.16 7.20 -11.72
CA TYR A 187 -6.38 8.43 -11.74
C TYR A 187 -7.01 9.47 -12.67
N LEU A 188 -7.02 10.73 -12.23
CA LEU A 188 -7.39 11.85 -13.09
C LEU A 188 -6.22 12.22 -14.02
N PRO A 189 -6.47 12.49 -15.31
CA PRO A 189 -5.45 12.98 -16.22
C PRO A 189 -4.88 14.31 -15.69
N SER A 190 -3.55 14.43 -15.69
CA SER A 190 -2.84 15.64 -15.26
C SER A 190 -2.52 16.49 -16.49
N CYS A 191 -2.69 17.80 -16.39
CA CYS A 191 -2.44 18.74 -17.49
C CYS A 191 -0.95 19.00 -17.80
N THR A 192 -0.03 18.24 -17.19
CA THR A 192 1.43 18.52 -17.20
C THR A 192 2.22 17.74 -18.24
N SER A 193 1.60 16.86 -19.04
CA SER A 193 2.25 16.29 -20.23
C SER A 193 2.04 17.21 -21.42
N SER A 194 3.13 17.60 -22.09
CA SER A 194 3.10 18.29 -23.38
C SER A 194 2.22 17.53 -24.38
N ASP A 195 0.98 17.95 -24.49
CA ASP A 195 0.19 17.88 -25.70
C ASP A 195 -0.76 19.07 -25.67
N LYS A 196 -0.61 19.94 -26.67
CA LYS A 196 -1.53 21.04 -26.91
C LYS A 196 -2.86 20.44 -27.38
N SER A 197 -3.69 19.99 -26.45
CA SER A 197 -5.10 19.75 -26.65
C SER A 197 -5.87 20.45 -25.52
N PRO A 198 -6.90 21.26 -25.82
CA PRO A 198 -7.70 21.87 -24.77
C PRO A 198 -8.35 20.76 -23.94
N CYS A 199 -8.17 20.80 -22.63
CA CYS A 199 -8.96 19.98 -21.71
C CYS A 199 -10.43 20.41 -21.79
N GLN A 200 -11.18 19.86 -22.76
CA GLN A 200 -12.63 19.88 -22.73
C GLN A 200 -13.10 18.83 -21.73
N GLY A 201 -13.42 19.31 -20.52
CA GLY A 201 -14.42 18.64 -19.71
C GLY A 201 -15.75 18.72 -20.47
N SER A 202 -16.23 17.57 -20.90
CA SER A 202 -17.57 17.39 -21.46
C SER A 202 -18.60 17.63 -20.35
N THR A 203 -19.09 18.87 -20.26
CA THR A 203 -20.37 19.19 -19.63
C THR A 203 -21.36 19.43 -20.75
N GLU A 204 -22.12 18.38 -21.10
CA GLU A 204 -23.33 18.51 -21.92
C GLU A 204 -24.31 19.43 -21.16
N LEU A 205 -24.43 20.69 -21.61
CA LEU A 205 -25.41 21.65 -21.13
C LEU A 205 -26.56 21.71 -22.16
N PRO A 206 -27.83 21.47 -21.79
CA PRO A 206 -28.91 21.62 -22.75
C PRO A 206 -29.15 23.12 -23.02
N SER A 207 -29.00 23.48 -24.29
CA SER A 207 -29.20 24.82 -24.83
C SER A 207 -30.62 25.33 -24.55
N ARG A 208 -30.76 26.38 -23.71
CA ARG A 208 -31.97 27.20 -23.65
C ARG A 208 -31.70 28.54 -24.31
N LYS A 209 -32.23 28.68 -25.54
CA LYS A 209 -32.31 29.92 -26.32
C LYS A 209 -32.76 31.08 -25.44
N VAL A 210 -31.90 32.10 -25.28
CA VAL A 210 -32.33 33.43 -24.88
C VAL A 210 -32.21 34.34 -26.10
N LEU A 211 -33.38 34.81 -26.52
CA LEU A 211 -33.63 35.69 -27.64
C LEU A 211 -32.91 37.02 -27.43
N GLY A 212 -32.05 37.40 -28.38
CA GLY A 212 -31.40 38.70 -28.38
C GLY A 212 -32.39 39.81 -28.73
N ILE A 213 -32.39 40.87 -27.92
CA ILE A 213 -32.79 42.21 -28.35
C ILE A 213 -31.60 43.12 -28.09
N ALA A 214 -31.02 43.61 -29.18
CA ALA A 214 -29.96 44.60 -29.20
C ALA A 214 -30.56 46.01 -29.19
N ASN A 215 -29.97 46.89 -28.40
CA ASN A 215 -29.85 48.35 -28.52
C ASN A 215 -28.90 48.74 -27.35
N GLY A 216 -27.78 49.45 -27.46
CA GLY A 216 -27.34 50.44 -28.42
C GLY A 216 -26.95 51.71 -27.63
N LEU A 217 -25.67 52.11 -27.72
CA LEU A 217 -25.10 53.47 -27.53
C LEU A 217 -24.59 53.99 -26.15
N GLN A 218 -23.24 54.09 -26.08
CA GLN A 218 -22.35 55.26 -25.81
C GLN A 218 -22.30 56.05 -24.47
N GLY A 219 -21.05 56.36 -24.04
CA GLY A 219 -20.63 57.52 -23.22
C GLY A 219 -19.84 57.13 -21.95
N ALA A 220 -18.50 57.11 -21.89
CA ALA A 220 -17.49 58.20 -21.83
C ALA A 220 -17.36 58.93 -20.46
N ALA A 221 -16.08 59.07 -20.03
CA ALA A 221 -15.49 59.96 -18.99
C ALA A 221 -15.29 59.43 -17.54
N GLY A 222 -14.01 59.37 -17.11
CA GLY A 222 -13.59 59.67 -15.72
C GLY A 222 -13.09 61.13 -15.64
N PRO A 223 -12.29 61.56 -14.64
CA PRO A 223 -11.93 60.94 -13.34
C PRO A 223 -12.20 61.89 -12.13
N GLY A 224 -12.11 61.37 -10.89
CA GLY A 224 -12.17 62.20 -9.69
C GLY A 224 -11.70 61.47 -8.42
N VAL A 225 -10.63 61.98 -7.82
CA VAL A 225 -10.03 61.65 -6.50
C VAL A 225 -10.06 62.99 -5.73
N PRO A 226 -10.39 63.08 -4.42
CA PRO A 226 -9.40 62.81 -3.38
C PRO A 226 -9.84 62.36 -1.96
N SER A 227 -8.85 61.76 -1.29
CA SER A 227 -8.45 61.89 0.13
C SER A 227 -9.18 61.18 1.29
N SER A 228 -8.42 60.23 1.87
CA SER A 228 -8.10 60.03 3.30
C SER A 228 -9.22 59.89 4.34
N ARG A 229 -9.28 58.71 4.99
CA ARG A 229 -9.30 58.58 6.45
C ARG A 229 -8.79 57.21 6.89
N VAL A 230 -7.79 57.24 7.76
CA VAL A 230 -7.24 56.11 8.53
C VAL A 230 -8.15 55.84 9.71
N VAL A 231 -8.60 54.59 9.90
CA VAL A 231 -8.90 53.99 11.23
C VAL A 231 -8.62 52.49 11.15
N ASN A 232 -7.75 52.02 12.05
CA ASN A 232 -7.48 50.61 12.36
C ASN A 232 -8.71 49.95 13.02
N GLY A 233 -8.91 48.66 12.75
CA GLY A 233 -9.86 47.84 13.50
C GLY A 233 -9.84 46.39 13.03
N ASP A 234 -9.29 45.52 13.87
CA ASP A 234 -9.34 44.06 13.77
C ASP A 234 -10.77 43.52 13.69
N THR A 235 -10.89 42.24 13.31
CA THR A 235 -12.08 41.37 13.25
C THR A 235 -12.87 41.38 11.93
N LYS A 236 -12.53 40.48 11.01
CA LYS A 236 -13.46 40.06 9.94
C LYS A 236 -14.26 38.85 10.42
N GLY A 237 -15.35 39.19 11.11
CA GLY A 237 -16.48 38.32 11.36
C GLY A 237 -17.10 37.86 10.04
N TYR A 238 -17.57 36.62 10.06
CA TYR A 238 -18.31 35.97 8.99
C TYR A 238 -19.74 36.53 8.96
N SER A 239 -20.02 37.44 8.03
CA SER A 239 -21.37 37.91 7.75
C SER A 239 -22.09 36.87 6.87
N ARG A 240 -23.01 36.12 7.48
CA ARG A 240 -24.00 35.30 6.76
C ARG A 240 -25.08 36.23 6.20
N THR A 241 -25.34 36.14 4.91
CA THR A 241 -26.66 36.41 4.34
C THR A 241 -27.25 35.08 3.85
N PRO A 242 -28.54 34.79 4.14
CA PRO A 242 -29.18 33.56 3.68
C PRO A 242 -29.81 33.82 2.30
N ALA A 243 -29.50 32.98 1.32
CA ALA A 243 -30.28 32.89 0.10
C ALA A 243 -30.22 31.45 -0.43
N GLU A 244 -31.40 30.88 -0.58
CA GLU A 244 -31.70 29.56 -1.13
C GLU A 244 -31.07 29.40 -2.52
N GLY A 245 -30.44 28.24 -2.74
CA GLY A 245 -29.85 27.88 -4.03
C GLY A 245 -29.33 26.46 -3.95
N SER A 246 -29.65 25.66 -4.97
CA SER A 246 -29.11 24.33 -5.23
C SER A 246 -27.68 24.17 -4.74
N ALA A 247 -27.36 23.06 -4.07
CA ALA A 247 -26.00 22.71 -3.69
C ALA A 247 -25.07 22.74 -4.92
N GLU A 248 -24.47 23.90 -5.21
CA GLU A 248 -23.34 24.02 -6.11
C GLU A 248 -22.27 23.12 -5.53
N ALA A 249 -22.01 22.01 -6.21
CA ALA A 249 -20.90 21.14 -5.89
C ALA A 249 -19.65 22.01 -5.96
N LYS A 250 -19.09 22.37 -4.80
CA LYS A 250 -17.87 23.15 -4.70
C LYS A 250 -16.78 22.37 -5.42
N GLU A 251 -16.46 22.81 -6.63
CA GLU A 251 -15.41 22.23 -7.46
C GLU A 251 -14.06 22.58 -6.84
N ASP A 252 -13.50 21.65 -6.07
CA ASP A 252 -12.22 21.85 -5.41
C ASP A 252 -11.09 21.71 -6.44
N TRP A 253 -10.34 22.79 -6.68
CA TRP A 253 -9.18 22.78 -7.57
C TRP A 253 -7.96 22.14 -6.91
N CYS A 254 -7.29 21.21 -7.59
CA CYS A 254 -6.02 20.67 -7.12
C CYS A 254 -4.83 21.46 -7.71
N PRO A 255 -4.07 22.22 -6.89
CA PRO A 255 -2.94 23.00 -7.41
C PRO A 255 -1.77 22.14 -7.89
N LYS A 256 -1.62 20.92 -7.37
CA LYS A 256 -0.52 20.00 -7.72
C LYS A 256 -0.74 19.31 -9.07
N CYS A 257 -1.96 18.84 -9.32
CA CYS A 257 -2.31 18.15 -10.56
C CYS A 257 -2.87 19.09 -11.64
N GLN A 258 -3.17 20.34 -11.26
CA GLN A 258 -3.81 21.34 -12.10
C GLN A 258 -5.10 20.80 -12.76
N VAL A 259 -5.95 20.20 -11.93
CA VAL A 259 -7.22 19.59 -12.36
C VAL A 259 -8.32 19.97 -11.37
N VAL A 260 -9.51 20.24 -11.90
CA VAL A 260 -10.73 20.37 -11.09
C VAL A 260 -11.06 18.99 -10.53
N GLN A 261 -11.20 18.87 -9.21
CA GLN A 261 -11.51 17.60 -8.58
C GLN A 261 -13.03 17.37 -8.65
N PRO A 262 -13.48 16.28 -9.31
CA PRO A 262 -14.87 15.86 -9.20
C PRO A 262 -15.25 15.58 -7.75
N ALA A 263 -16.54 15.53 -7.46
CA ALA A 263 -17.04 15.20 -6.12
C ALA A 263 -16.34 13.94 -5.57
N ARG A 264 -15.88 14.02 -4.31
CA ARG A 264 -15.20 12.94 -3.57
C ARG A 264 -13.82 12.53 -4.11
N ALA A 265 -13.31 13.18 -5.17
CA ALA A 265 -11.95 12.95 -5.64
C ALA A 265 -10.91 13.56 -4.68
N GLY A 266 -9.68 13.04 -4.74
CA GLY A 266 -8.62 13.45 -3.81
C GLY A 266 -7.22 13.31 -4.36
N HIS A 267 -6.34 14.24 -3.97
CA HIS A 267 -4.92 14.14 -4.26
C HIS A 267 -4.24 13.22 -3.24
N CYS A 268 -3.71 12.09 -3.70
CA CYS A 268 -2.86 11.24 -2.88
C CYS A 268 -1.42 11.76 -2.93
N ARG A 269 -0.86 12.14 -1.77
CA ARG A 269 0.52 12.63 -1.68
C ARG A 269 1.54 11.54 -2.05
N LEU A 270 1.28 10.30 -1.67
CA LEU A 270 2.17 9.16 -1.92
C LEU A 270 2.21 8.77 -3.40
N CYS A 271 1.06 8.80 -4.10
CA CYS A 271 1.02 8.55 -5.54
C CYS A 271 1.30 9.80 -6.40
N GLY A 272 1.30 10.99 -5.81
CA GLY A 272 1.48 12.27 -6.51
C GLY A 272 0.37 12.62 -7.51
N ARG A 273 -0.79 11.94 -7.46
CA ARG A 273 -1.89 12.08 -8.44
C ARG A 273 -3.25 12.18 -7.77
N CYS A 274 -4.21 12.79 -8.47
CA CYS A 274 -5.60 12.81 -8.05
C CYS A 274 -6.28 11.49 -8.44
N VAL A 275 -7.10 10.95 -7.53
CA VAL A 275 -7.84 9.69 -7.70
C VAL A 275 -9.33 9.96 -7.52
N ARG A 276 -10.17 9.42 -8.42
CA ARG A 276 -11.63 9.48 -8.31
C ARG A 276 -12.11 8.66 -7.12
N ARG A 277 -13.06 9.23 -6.35
CA ARG A 277 -13.62 8.64 -5.13
C ARG A 277 -12.53 8.02 -4.24
N LEU A 278 -11.52 8.82 -3.90
CA LEU A 278 -10.35 8.35 -3.17
C LEU A 278 -10.74 7.84 -1.79
N ASP A 279 -10.56 6.53 -1.56
CA ASP A 279 -10.80 5.90 -0.27
C ASP A 279 -9.58 6.04 0.64
N HIS A 280 -8.46 5.45 0.22
CA HIS A 280 -7.18 5.57 0.91
C HIS A 280 -6.00 5.20 0.01
N HIS A 281 -4.78 5.48 0.49
CA HIS A 281 -3.59 4.86 -0.05
C HIS A 281 -3.25 3.64 0.80
N CYS A 282 -3.25 2.46 0.17
CA CYS A 282 -3.02 1.21 0.87
C CYS A 282 -1.56 0.78 0.70
N VAL A 283 -0.80 0.83 1.80
CA VAL A 283 0.62 0.44 1.84
C VAL A 283 0.83 -1.04 1.50
N TRP A 284 -0.16 -1.90 1.80
CA TRP A 284 -0.09 -3.35 1.59
C TRP A 284 -0.18 -3.75 0.11
N ILE A 285 -0.96 -3.03 -0.69
CA ILE A 285 -0.99 -3.23 -2.15
C ILE A 285 -0.04 -2.28 -2.89
N ASN A 286 0.59 -1.35 -2.17
CA ASN A 286 1.40 -0.24 -2.69
C ASN A 286 0.69 0.49 -3.83
N ASN A 287 -0.59 0.86 -3.60
CA ASN A 287 -1.43 1.55 -4.57
C ASN A 287 -2.58 2.27 -3.83
N CYS A 288 -3.21 3.25 -4.50
CA CYS A 288 -4.46 3.83 -4.02
C CYS A 288 -5.63 2.84 -4.20
N VAL A 289 -6.60 2.94 -3.29
CA VAL A 289 -7.93 2.35 -3.42
C VAL A 289 -8.89 3.49 -3.74
N GLY A 290 -9.59 3.38 -4.86
CA GLY A 290 -10.50 4.38 -5.40
C GLY A 290 -11.62 3.74 -6.21
N GLU A 291 -12.34 4.55 -6.96
CA GLU A 291 -13.57 4.13 -7.67
C GLU A 291 -13.43 2.83 -8.47
N GLN A 292 -12.36 2.69 -9.26
CA GLN A 292 -12.25 1.61 -10.25
C GLN A 292 -11.73 0.27 -9.68
N ASN A 293 -11.05 0.31 -8.53
CA ASN A 293 -10.44 -0.89 -7.93
C ASN A 293 -10.98 -1.25 -6.55
N HIS A 294 -11.92 -0.46 -5.98
CA HIS A 294 -12.47 -0.71 -4.65
C HIS A 294 -13.14 -2.08 -4.52
N GLN A 295 -13.92 -2.51 -5.52
CA GLN A 295 -14.54 -3.85 -5.51
C GLN A 295 -13.49 -4.97 -5.47
N ALA A 296 -12.42 -4.84 -6.25
CA ALA A 296 -11.33 -5.80 -6.23
C ALA A 296 -10.62 -5.83 -4.87
N PHE A 297 -10.46 -4.66 -4.22
CA PHE A 297 -9.91 -4.58 -2.87
C PHE A 297 -10.77 -5.32 -1.83
N ILE A 298 -12.10 -5.17 -1.88
CA ILE A 298 -13.01 -5.95 -1.02
C ILE A 298 -12.87 -7.45 -1.28
N LEU A 299 -12.82 -7.87 -2.56
CA LEU A 299 -12.62 -9.28 -2.91
C LEU A 299 -11.30 -9.85 -2.39
N VAL A 300 -10.20 -9.08 -2.40
CA VAL A 300 -8.93 -9.50 -1.80
C VAL A 300 -9.11 -9.83 -0.32
N LEU A 301 -9.74 -8.92 0.43
CA LEU A 301 -9.96 -9.09 1.86
C LEU A 301 -10.88 -10.28 2.15
N SER A 302 -11.95 -10.47 1.37
CA SER A 302 -12.88 -11.58 1.52
C SER A 302 -12.23 -12.93 1.21
N PHE A 303 -11.53 -13.07 0.08
CA PHE A 303 -10.85 -14.32 -0.26
C PHE A 303 -9.70 -14.63 0.70
N PHE A 304 -8.98 -13.61 1.19
CA PHE A 304 -7.98 -13.77 2.24
C PHE A 304 -8.63 -14.37 3.49
N LEU A 305 -9.69 -13.75 4.00
CA LEU A 305 -10.36 -14.17 5.23
C LEU A 305 -10.88 -15.61 5.14
N LEU A 306 -11.57 -15.94 4.05
CA LEU A 306 -12.12 -17.29 3.84
C LEU A 306 -11.02 -18.34 3.73
N THR A 307 -9.97 -18.07 2.93
CA THR A 307 -8.86 -19.01 2.71
C THR A 307 -8.04 -19.20 3.99
N ALA A 308 -7.75 -18.12 4.72
CA ALA A 308 -6.98 -18.17 5.95
C ALA A 308 -7.73 -18.91 7.07
N VAL A 309 -9.02 -18.60 7.28
CA VAL A 309 -9.85 -19.31 8.26
C VAL A 309 -9.92 -20.80 7.93
N TYR A 310 -10.14 -21.15 6.66
CA TYR A 310 -10.18 -22.55 6.24
C TYR A 310 -8.84 -23.28 6.48
N GLY A 311 -7.71 -22.64 6.13
CA GLY A 311 -6.38 -23.19 6.38
C GLY A 311 -6.05 -23.36 7.87
N ILE A 312 -6.44 -22.39 8.72
CA ILE A 312 -6.31 -22.46 10.18
C ILE A 312 -7.09 -23.66 10.73
N VAL A 313 -8.35 -23.80 10.33
CA VAL A 313 -9.22 -24.91 10.78
C VAL A 313 -8.65 -26.27 10.38
N LEU A 314 -8.22 -26.43 9.11
CA LEU A 314 -7.61 -27.67 8.64
C LEU A 314 -6.34 -28.02 9.40
N THR A 315 -5.48 -27.02 9.65
CA THR A 315 -4.22 -27.22 10.36
C THR A 315 -4.47 -27.64 11.81
N LEU A 316 -5.34 -26.91 12.54
CA LEU A 316 -5.69 -27.23 13.93
C LEU A 316 -6.33 -28.62 14.04
N ASN A 317 -7.27 -28.97 13.15
CA ASN A 317 -7.90 -30.30 13.17
C ASN A 317 -6.89 -31.43 12.90
N THR A 318 -5.80 -31.13 12.19
CA THR A 318 -4.74 -32.10 11.89
C THR A 318 -3.78 -32.30 13.07
N ILE A 319 -3.36 -31.21 13.72
CA ILE A 319 -2.34 -31.24 14.79
C ILE A 319 -2.93 -31.40 16.20
N CYS A 320 -4.16 -30.93 16.45
CA CYS A 320 -4.84 -30.96 17.76
C CYS A 320 -6.10 -31.83 17.70
N ARG A 321 -5.89 -33.14 17.53
CA ARG A 321 -6.98 -34.09 17.27
C ARG A 321 -7.91 -34.21 18.48
N GLY A 322 -9.22 -34.27 18.20
CA GLY A 322 -10.24 -34.48 19.23
C GLY A 322 -10.59 -33.25 20.08
N GLN A 323 -9.98 -32.09 19.80
CA GLN A 323 -10.35 -30.82 20.44
C GLN A 323 -11.22 -29.97 19.51
N ALA A 324 -12.15 -29.21 20.09
CA ALA A 324 -12.88 -28.19 19.35
C ALA A 324 -11.89 -27.13 18.82
N THR A 325 -12.06 -26.69 17.57
CA THR A 325 -11.11 -25.78 16.89
C THR A 325 -10.85 -24.49 17.68
N PHE A 326 -11.87 -23.95 18.36
CA PHE A 326 -11.70 -22.78 19.22
C PHE A 326 -10.76 -23.04 20.41
N LEU A 327 -10.91 -24.18 21.10
CA LEU A 327 -10.02 -24.53 22.20
C LEU A 327 -8.62 -24.85 21.69
N ALA A 328 -8.52 -25.57 20.58
CA ALA A 328 -7.26 -25.91 19.93
C ALA A 328 -6.44 -24.67 19.55
N LEU A 329 -7.10 -23.54 19.24
CA LEU A 329 -6.41 -22.28 18.96
C LEU A 329 -5.63 -21.74 20.17
N PHE A 330 -6.12 -21.94 21.39
CA PHE A 330 -5.48 -21.44 22.60
C PHE A 330 -4.64 -22.48 23.32
N TYR A 331 -5.03 -23.75 23.25
CA TYR A 331 -4.42 -24.82 24.02
C TYR A 331 -4.47 -26.17 23.30
N CYS A 332 -3.29 -26.71 23.00
CA CYS A 332 -3.09 -28.00 22.36
C CYS A 332 -2.01 -28.79 23.11
N PRO A 333 -2.39 -29.75 23.96
CA PRO A 333 -1.45 -30.53 24.76
C PRO A 333 -0.41 -31.22 23.90
N GLY A 334 0.88 -31.13 24.27
CA GLY A 334 1.96 -31.85 23.60
C GLY A 334 2.34 -31.32 22.21
N VAL A 335 1.77 -30.21 21.73
CA VAL A 335 2.09 -29.69 20.38
C VAL A 335 3.56 -29.29 20.20
N TYR A 336 4.25 -28.95 21.29
CA TYR A 336 5.68 -28.63 21.31
C TYR A 336 6.59 -29.85 21.54
N SER A 337 6.03 -31.07 21.59
CA SER A 337 6.84 -32.30 21.69
C SER A 337 7.56 -32.66 20.39
N ASP A 338 7.01 -32.20 19.26
CA ASP A 338 7.56 -32.40 17.93
C ASP A 338 7.73 -31.05 17.23
N TYR A 339 8.88 -30.83 16.61
CA TYR A 339 9.23 -29.58 15.96
C TYR A 339 8.30 -29.23 14.80
N SER A 340 7.91 -30.21 13.99
CA SER A 340 6.99 -30.00 12.87
C SER A 340 5.63 -29.50 13.35
N SER A 341 5.13 -30.10 14.43
CA SER A 341 3.85 -29.75 15.07
C SER A 341 3.93 -28.36 15.71
N ALA A 342 5.03 -28.05 16.40
CA ALA A 342 5.28 -26.75 17.01
C ALA A 342 5.37 -25.62 15.98
N LEU A 343 6.04 -25.86 14.85
CA LEU A 343 6.14 -24.90 13.73
C LEU A 343 4.77 -24.66 13.10
N SER A 344 4.00 -25.73 12.85
CA SER A 344 2.64 -25.63 12.30
C SER A 344 1.72 -24.82 13.23
N PHE A 345 1.79 -25.07 14.54
CA PHE A 345 1.01 -24.35 15.55
C PHE A 345 1.40 -22.87 15.65
N THR A 346 2.70 -22.57 15.61
CA THR A 346 3.22 -21.20 15.58
C THR A 346 2.72 -20.44 14.35
N CYS A 347 2.72 -21.10 13.18
CA CYS A 347 2.18 -20.54 11.94
C CYS A 347 0.67 -20.29 12.04
N VAL A 348 -0.10 -21.15 12.72
CA VAL A 348 -1.53 -20.92 12.99
C VAL A 348 -1.73 -19.65 13.81
N TRP A 349 -0.98 -19.46 14.90
CA TRP A 349 -1.08 -18.23 15.71
C TRP A 349 -0.75 -16.97 14.91
N TYR A 350 0.33 -17.00 14.14
CA TYR A 350 0.67 -15.92 13.22
C TYR A 350 -0.46 -15.64 12.23
N CYS A 351 -1.01 -16.68 11.58
CA CYS A 351 -2.13 -16.55 10.66
C CYS A 351 -3.37 -15.96 11.34
N THR A 352 -3.67 -16.38 12.57
CA THR A 352 -4.81 -15.84 13.34
C THR A 352 -4.66 -14.35 13.59
N ILE A 353 -3.48 -13.88 14.03
CA ILE A 353 -3.21 -12.44 14.25
C ILE A 353 -3.44 -11.64 12.96
N VAL A 354 -2.88 -12.10 11.85
CA VAL A 354 -3.03 -11.43 10.55
C VAL A 354 -4.50 -11.47 10.09
N THR A 355 -5.18 -12.61 10.25
CA THR A 355 -6.58 -12.81 9.88
C THR A 355 -7.52 -11.92 10.68
N SER A 356 -7.30 -11.76 11.99
CA SER A 356 -8.04 -10.81 12.81
C SER A 356 -7.86 -9.37 12.33
N GLY A 357 -6.62 -8.97 11.99
CA GLY A 357 -6.33 -7.65 11.43
C GLY A 357 -7.03 -7.40 10.09
N MET A 358 -6.96 -8.36 9.17
CA MET A 358 -7.64 -8.26 7.86
C MET A 358 -9.17 -8.28 8.01
N GLY A 359 -9.71 -9.09 8.91
CA GLY A 359 -11.14 -9.13 9.23
C GLY A 359 -11.64 -7.81 9.81
N TYR A 360 -10.86 -7.16 10.67
CA TYR A 360 -11.17 -5.82 11.20
C TYR A 360 -11.21 -4.76 10.09
N ILE A 361 -10.23 -4.76 9.17
CA ILE A 361 -10.21 -3.85 8.01
C ILE A 361 -11.43 -4.11 7.10
N LEU A 362 -11.73 -5.38 6.81
CA LEU A 362 -12.90 -5.73 6.01
C LEU A 362 -14.20 -5.24 6.67
N LEU A 363 -14.35 -5.42 7.99
CA LEU A 363 -15.51 -4.92 8.73
C LEU A 363 -15.66 -3.41 8.58
N ILE A 364 -14.60 -2.64 8.77
CA ILE A 364 -14.63 -1.18 8.58
C ILE A 364 -15.04 -0.83 7.16
N GLN A 365 -14.49 -1.50 6.15
CA GLN A 365 -14.83 -1.21 4.76
C GLN A 365 -16.27 -1.57 4.41
N LEU A 366 -16.80 -2.67 4.94
CA LEU A 366 -18.20 -3.04 4.76
C LEU A 366 -19.14 -2.02 5.44
N LEU A 367 -18.79 -1.53 6.63
CA LEU A 367 -19.52 -0.46 7.30
C LEU A 367 -19.49 0.82 6.45
N ASN A 368 -18.31 1.26 6.01
CA ASN A 368 -18.14 2.42 5.14
C ASN A 368 -18.98 2.30 3.85
N VAL A 369 -18.96 1.12 3.21
CA VAL A 369 -19.79 0.81 2.03
C VAL A 369 -21.28 0.90 2.36
N SER A 370 -21.72 0.37 3.50
CA SER A 370 -23.14 0.39 3.91
C SER A 370 -23.68 1.81 4.12
N TYR A 371 -22.82 2.73 4.58
CA TYR A 371 -23.15 4.15 4.72
C TYR A 371 -22.80 4.98 3.47
N ASN A 372 -22.28 4.34 2.41
CA ASN A 372 -21.78 5.00 1.20
C ASN A 372 -20.71 6.08 1.48
N VAL A 373 -19.90 5.91 2.52
CA VAL A 373 -18.82 6.81 2.95
C VAL A 373 -17.46 6.19 2.56
N THR A 374 -16.49 7.00 2.17
CA THR A 374 -15.10 6.57 1.99
C THR A 374 -14.31 6.70 3.30
N GLU A 375 -13.24 5.92 3.47
CA GLU A 375 -12.35 6.04 4.63
C GLU A 375 -11.74 7.44 4.76
N ARG A 376 -11.51 8.13 3.64
CA ARG A 376 -11.06 9.54 3.62
C ARG A 376 -12.13 10.47 4.20
N GLU A 377 -13.37 10.36 3.75
CA GLU A 377 -14.50 11.15 4.27
C GLU A 377 -14.69 10.90 5.76
N ALA A 378 -14.63 9.63 6.19
CA ALA A 378 -14.72 9.27 7.60
C ALA A 378 -13.59 9.89 8.43
N ARG A 379 -12.34 9.86 7.94
CA ARG A 379 -11.20 10.49 8.62
C ARG A 379 -11.32 12.01 8.68
N MET A 380 -11.84 12.66 7.62
CA MET A 380 -12.07 14.11 7.61
C MET A 380 -13.15 14.49 8.64
N ALA A 381 -14.27 13.77 8.68
CA ALA A 381 -15.33 14.01 9.66
C ALA A 381 -14.86 13.82 11.11
N LEU A 382 -14.00 12.83 11.38
CA LEU A 382 -13.38 12.65 12.70
C LEU A 382 -12.45 13.80 13.07
N ARG A 383 -11.64 14.28 12.12
CA ARG A 383 -10.72 15.40 12.35
C ARG A 383 -11.47 16.70 12.65
N ASP A 384 -12.60 16.89 11.98
CA ASP A 384 -13.40 18.10 12.08
C ASP A 384 -14.47 18.00 13.20
N ASN A 385 -14.42 16.94 14.02
CA ASN A 385 -15.35 16.63 15.13
C ASN A 385 -16.84 16.55 14.71
N THR A 386 -17.13 16.26 13.45
CA THR A 386 -18.50 16.17 12.89
C THR A 386 -19.04 14.74 12.82
N GLY A 387 -18.27 13.73 13.26
CA GLY A 387 -18.71 12.34 13.29
C GLY A 387 -18.37 11.63 14.60
N ARG A 388 -19.17 10.63 14.97
CA ARG A 388 -18.93 9.78 16.16
C ARG A 388 -18.55 8.35 15.75
N ARG A 389 -17.51 7.80 16.39
CA ARG A 389 -17.10 6.39 16.23
C ARG A 389 -18.09 5.50 16.97
N LEU A 390 -18.84 4.66 16.25
CA LEU A 390 -19.60 3.56 16.83
C LEU A 390 -18.96 2.23 16.40
N LEU A 391 -18.56 1.40 17.37
CA LEU A 391 -17.94 0.09 17.11
C LEU A 391 -16.66 0.13 16.22
N GLY A 392 -15.96 1.27 16.17
CA GLY A 392 -14.77 1.44 15.33
C GLY A 392 -15.04 1.78 13.86
N GLY A 393 -16.31 1.85 13.43
CA GLY A 393 -16.77 2.50 12.19
C GLY A 393 -17.36 3.88 12.49
N LEU A 394 -17.37 4.80 11.51
CA LEU A 394 -17.91 6.14 11.71
C LEU A 394 -19.40 6.17 11.37
N VAL A 395 -20.21 6.69 12.29
CA VAL A 395 -21.53 7.24 11.97
C VAL A 395 -21.34 8.74 11.74
N VAL A 396 -21.59 9.19 10.51
CA VAL A 396 -21.72 10.62 10.21
C VAL A 396 -23.12 11.01 10.69
N ASP A 397 -23.19 11.80 11.76
CA ASP A 397 -24.45 12.44 12.16
C ASP A 397 -24.77 13.50 11.08
N THR A 398 -25.47 13.12 10.00
CA THR A 398 -26.17 14.11 9.18
C THR A 398 -27.46 14.52 9.91
N VAL A 399 -27.32 15.06 11.13
CA VAL A 399 -28.43 15.67 11.82
C VAL A 399 -28.48 17.12 11.34
N PHE A 400 -29.33 17.33 10.33
CA PHE A 400 -30.05 18.59 10.22
C PHE A 400 -30.53 18.97 11.62
N SER A 401 -30.07 20.11 12.12
CA SER A 401 -30.65 20.75 13.28
C SER A 401 -32.13 21.01 13.00
N LEU A 402 -33.00 20.03 13.30
CA LEU A 402 -34.41 20.30 13.52
C LEU A 402 -34.45 21.25 14.73
N PRO A 403 -34.99 22.47 14.59
CA PRO A 403 -35.17 23.33 15.73
C PRO A 403 -36.09 22.59 16.70
N SER A 404 -35.64 22.48 17.95
CA SER A 404 -36.46 22.02 19.06
C SER A 404 -37.74 22.83 19.07
N SER A 405 -38.84 22.21 18.65
CA SER A 405 -40.18 22.74 18.87
C SER A 405 -40.41 22.76 20.38
N ASP A 406 -40.63 23.96 20.90
CA ASP A 406 -41.18 24.24 22.22
C ASP A 406 -42.34 23.29 22.55
N TRP A 407 -42.26 22.65 23.70
CA TRP A 407 -43.41 22.19 24.45
C TRP A 407 -43.21 22.60 25.91
N GLY A 408 -43.92 23.68 26.27
CA GLY A 408 -44.41 23.89 27.63
C GLY A 408 -45.63 23.03 27.91
#